data_AF-A0A3B0PPQ0-F1
#
_entry.id   AF-A0A3B0PPQ0-F1
#
_cell.length_a   1.000
_cell.length_b   1.000
_cell.length_c   1.000
_cell.angle_alpha   90.00
_cell.angle_beta   90.00
_cell.angle_gamma   90.00
#
_symmetry.space_group_name_H-M   'P 1'
#
loop_
_entity.id
_entity.type
_entity.pdbx_description
1 polymer ?
#
loop_
_entity_poly.entity_id
_entity_poly.type
_entity_poly.pdbx_seq_one_letter_code
_entity_poly.pdbx_strand_id
1 'polypeptide(L)' 'MLLILKGIPCLYYGEEIGMLNIKFNDRSEFRDVDIKNGFQGLVDDNPVYSEDEFIKYLNINSRDAGRGLMQW' A
#
# COMPACT_ATOMS: atom_id res chain seq x y z
N MET A 1 1.90 -18.82 8.72
CA MET A 1 1.00 -20.00 8.62
C MET A 1 0.77 -20.47 7.17
N LEU A 2 1.20 -19.72 6.15
CA LEU A 2 0.96 -20.00 4.73
C LEU A 2 1.36 -21.43 4.28
N LEU A 3 2.53 -21.92 4.71
CA LEU A 3 3.13 -23.17 4.22
C LEU A 3 2.44 -24.47 4.69
N ILE A 4 1.51 -24.39 5.64
CA ILE A 4 0.86 -25.57 6.25
C ILE A 4 -0.61 -25.68 5.79
N LEU A 5 -1.09 -24.74 4.98
CA LEU A 5 -2.47 -24.75 4.48
C LEU A 5 -2.65 -25.77 3.35
N LYS A 6 -3.82 -26.42 3.31
CA LYS A 6 -4.19 -27.32 2.20
C LYS A 6 -4.48 -26.49 0.94
N GLY A 7 -3.60 -26.58 -0.06
CA GLY A 7 -3.75 -25.88 -1.33
C GLY A 7 -2.41 -25.69 -2.02
N ILE A 8 -2.38 -24.83 -3.04
CA ILE A 8 -1.13 -24.37 -3.68
C ILE A 8 -0.72 -23.08 -2.97
N PRO A 9 0.38 -23.06 -2.19
CA PRO A 9 0.85 -21.84 -1.56
C PRO A 9 1.44 -20.90 -2.62
N CYS A 10 1.06 -19.63 -2.56
CA CYS A 10 1.65 -18.57 -3.37
C CYS A 10 2.40 -17.61 -2.43
N LEU A 11 3.72 -17.55 -2.57
CA LEU A 11 4.58 -16.59 -1.86
C LEU A 11 4.77 -15.35 -2.74
N TYR A 12 4.59 -14.19 -2.15
CA TYR A 12 4.91 -12.92 -2.80
C TYR A 12 6.39 -12.58 -2.62
N TYR A 13 6.97 -11.88 -3.59
CA TYR A 13 8.38 -11.52 -3.52
C TYR A 13 8.65 -10.65 -2.29
N GLY A 14 9.70 -10.96 -1.56
CA GLY A 14 10.05 -10.26 -0.33
C GLY A 14 9.43 -10.83 0.94
N GLU A 15 8.35 -11.64 0.86
CA GLU A 15 7.78 -12.30 2.04
C GLU A 15 8.77 -13.29 2.66
N GLU A 16 9.61 -13.92 1.84
CA GLU A 16 10.63 -14.87 2.28
C GLU A 16 11.74 -14.23 3.13
N ILE A 17 11.97 -12.93 2.96
CA ILE A 17 12.93 -12.14 3.77
C ILE A 17 12.23 -11.23 4.78
N GLY A 18 10.90 -11.28 4.87
CA GLY A 18 10.12 -10.47 5.81
C GLY A 18 10.09 -8.97 5.46
N MET A 19 10.00 -8.62 4.17
CA MET A 19 9.84 -7.23 3.74
C MET A 19 8.64 -6.57 4.43
N LEU A 20 8.83 -5.32 4.85
CA LEU A 20 7.80 -4.50 5.51
C LEU A 20 7.19 -3.51 4.52
N ASN A 21 6.01 -3.00 4.87
CA ASN A 21 5.38 -1.92 4.10
C ASN A 21 6.31 -0.71 3.98
N ILE A 22 6.33 -0.12 2.79
CA ILE A 22 6.93 1.20 2.54
C ILE A 22 6.13 2.25 3.31
N LYS A 23 6.83 3.19 3.94
CA LYS A 23 6.23 4.36 4.57
C LYS A 23 6.25 5.53 3.61
N PHE A 24 5.08 5.99 3.23
CA PHE A 24 4.85 7.16 2.40
C PHE A 24 4.52 8.36 3.29
N ASN A 25 5.11 9.51 2.98
CA ASN A 25 4.90 10.77 3.71
C ASN A 25 4.17 11.82 2.86
N ASP A 26 4.14 11.65 1.53
CA ASP A 26 3.58 12.63 0.61
C ASP A 26 2.73 11.99 -0.49
N ARG A 27 1.66 12.66 -0.90
CA ARG A 27 0.74 12.14 -1.93
C ARG A 27 1.41 11.87 -3.29
N SER A 28 2.52 12.53 -3.60
CA SER A 28 3.29 12.36 -4.84
C SER A 28 4.13 11.08 -4.89
N GLU A 29 4.40 10.46 -3.73
CA GLU A 29 5.14 9.21 -3.65
C GLU A 29 4.31 8.00 -4.12
N PHE A 30 2.98 8.11 -4.07
CA PHE A 30 2.07 7.10 -4.57
C PHE A 30 2.04 7.09 -6.11
N ARG A 31 2.20 5.91 -6.68
CA ARG A 31 2.17 5.69 -8.14
C ARG A 31 0.83 5.15 -8.60
N ASP A 32 0.09 4.51 -7.71
CA ASP A 32 -1.20 3.93 -7.99
C ASP A 32 -2.25 4.97 -8.45
N VAL A 33 -2.93 4.68 -9.56
CA VAL A 33 -4.01 5.52 -10.09
C VAL A 33 -5.23 5.55 -9.16
N ASP A 34 -5.54 4.46 -8.48
CA ASP A 34 -6.70 4.40 -7.58
C ASP A 34 -6.50 5.31 -6.38
N ILE A 35 -5.25 5.45 -5.92
CA ILE A 35 -4.89 6.36 -4.84
C ILE A 35 -5.01 7.81 -5.29
N LYS A 36 -4.56 8.14 -6.50
CA LYS A 36 -4.71 9.49 -7.06
C LYS A 36 -6.18 9.89 -7.19
N ASN A 37 -7.02 8.99 -7.68
CA ASN A 37 -8.46 9.18 -7.75
C ASN A 37 -9.07 9.31 -6.34
N GLY A 38 -8.56 8.53 -5.38
CA GLY A 38 -8.96 8.60 -3.97
C GLY A 38 -8.67 9.95 -3.33
N PHE A 39 -7.48 10.51 -3.55
CA PHE A 39 -7.17 11.87 -3.09
C PHE A 39 -8.10 12.90 -3.72
N GLN A 40 -8.29 12.83 -5.04
CA GLN A 40 -9.19 13.76 -5.73
C GLN A 40 -10.61 13.68 -5.15
N GLY A 41 -11.17 12.49 -4.97
CA GLY A 41 -12.56 12.34 -4.52
C GLY A 41 -12.80 12.51 -3.02
N LEU A 42 -11.87 12.11 -2.16
CA LEU A 42 -12.08 12.00 -0.71
C LEU A 42 -11.30 13.04 0.12
N VAL A 43 -10.38 13.77 -0.51
CA VAL A 43 -9.57 14.81 0.13
C VAL A 43 -9.79 16.15 -0.56
N ASP A 44 -9.73 16.20 -1.90
CA ASP A 44 -9.79 17.46 -2.65
C ASP A 44 -11.24 17.92 -2.92
N ASP A 45 -12.06 17.10 -3.61
CA ASP A 45 -13.40 17.48 -4.08
C ASP A 45 -14.46 17.38 -2.97
N ASN A 46 -14.36 16.34 -2.12
CA ASN A 46 -15.22 16.13 -0.97
C ASN A 46 -14.36 15.68 0.22
N PRO A 47 -13.92 16.61 1.09
CA PRO A 47 -12.96 16.33 2.15
C PRO A 47 -13.59 15.50 3.27
N VAL A 48 -13.70 14.19 3.04
CA VAL A 48 -14.09 13.18 4.03
C VAL A 48 -12.94 12.92 4.99
N TYR A 49 -11.70 12.97 4.48
CA TYR A 49 -10.47 12.79 5.25
C TYR A 49 -9.57 14.00 5.06
N SER A 50 -8.80 14.34 6.11
CA SER A 50 -7.62 15.17 5.92
C SER A 50 -6.54 14.42 5.12
N GLU A 51 -5.64 15.16 4.49
CA GLU A 51 -4.52 14.56 3.74
C GLU A 51 -3.68 13.64 4.63
N ASP A 52 -3.34 14.07 5.85
CA ASP A 52 -2.58 13.28 6.81
C ASP A 52 -3.31 11.99 7.23
N GLU A 53 -4.62 12.05 7.46
CA GLU A 53 -5.42 10.86 7.77
C GLU A 53 -5.47 9.89 6.60
N PHE A 54 -5.64 10.42 5.38
CA PHE A 54 -5.70 9.58 4.20
C PHE A 54 -4.36 8.90 3.93
N ILE A 55 -3.24 9.62 4.04
CA ILE A 55 -1.89 9.06 3.95
C ILE A 55 -1.68 7.98 5.03
N LYS A 56 -2.15 8.19 6.26
CA LYS A 56 -2.06 7.19 7.33
C LYS A 56 -2.81 5.90 6.97
N TYR A 57 -4.00 5.99 6.39
CA TYR A 57 -4.76 4.82 5.95
C TYR A 57 -4.13 4.12 4.74
N LEU A 58 -3.57 4.90 3.80
CA LEU A 58 -2.87 4.36 2.64
C LEU A 58 -1.58 3.63 3.02
N ASN A 59 -0.85 4.08 4.05
CA ASN A 59 0.31 3.34 4.57
C ASN A 59 -0.03 1.93 5.09
N ILE A 60 -1.31 1.67 5.39
CA ILE A 60 -1.78 0.35 5.83
C ILE A 60 -2.27 -0.48 4.63
N ASN A 61 -3.01 0.14 3.70
CA ASN A 61 -3.80 -0.59 2.69
C ASN A 61 -3.35 -0.40 1.24
N SER A 62 -2.36 0.46 0.97
CA SER A 62 -1.91 0.77 -0.38
C SER A 62 -1.33 -0.45 -1.09
N ARG A 63 -1.69 -0.63 -2.36
CA ARG A 63 -1.07 -1.64 -3.23
C ARG A 63 0.39 -1.34 -3.53
N ASP A 64 0.77 -0.06 -3.49
CA ASP A 64 2.16 0.36 -3.70
C ASP A 64 3.08 -0.14 -2.58
N ALA A 65 2.56 -0.47 -1.40
CA ALA A 65 3.33 -1.11 -0.34
C ALA A 65 3.86 -2.50 -0.76
N GLY A 66 3.10 -3.26 -1.57
CA GLY A 66 3.55 -4.52 -2.15
C GLY A 66 4.45 -4.32 -3.37
N ARG A 67 4.30 -3.22 -4.11
CA ARG A 67 5.06 -2.93 -5.34
C ARG A 67 6.46 -2.35 -5.10
N GLY A 68 6.96 -2.43 -3.88
CA GLY A 68 8.30 -1.99 -3.51
C GLY A 68 9.39 -2.72 -4.29
N LEU A 69 10.55 -2.07 -4.42
CA LEU A 69 11.73 -2.70 -5.02
C LEU A 69 12.20 -3.86 -4.13
N MET A 70 12.54 -4.99 -4.76
CA MET A 70 13.13 -6.14 -4.08
C MET A 70 14.47 -5.77 -3.43
N GLN A 71 14.65 -6.20 -2.18
CA GLN A 71 15.88 -5.99 -1.40
C GLN A 71 16.80 -7.21 -1.58
N TRP A 72 17.76 -7.10 -2.50
CA TRP A 72 18.77 -8.14 -2.78
C TRP A 72 19.95 -8.12 -1.81
#